data_AF-A0A3D9IP59-F1
#
_entry.id   AF-A0A3D9IP59-F1
#
_cell.length_a   1.000
_cell.length_b   1.000
_cell.length_c   1.000
_cell.angle_alpha   90.00
_cell.angle_beta   90.00
_cell.angle_gamma   90.00
#
_symmetry.space_group_name_H-M   'P 1'
#
loop_
_entity.id
_entity.type
_entity.pdbx_description
1 polymer ?
#
loop_
_entity_poly.entity_id
_entity_poly.type
_entity_poly.pdbx_seq_one_letter_code
_entity_poly.pdbx_strand_id
1 'polypeptide(L)'
;MERESMNKRLREELEELRFGGQEDVVRRTHPRSWSDRLLALWNKELELPVVPLGLSFVILLAVAAASQLRSSDDGSEAADNRRELVEVGGNTYWKDDYERAVAAIENKDQG
;
A
#
# COMPACT_ATOMS: atom_id res chain seq x y z
N MET A 1 -36.74 -9.61 -55.55
CA MET A 1 -37.71 -8.52 -55.25
C MET A 1 -38.14 -8.52 -53.78
N GLU A 2 -38.43 -9.67 -53.13
CA GLU A 2 -38.88 -9.70 -51.72
C GLU A 2 -37.88 -9.16 -50.68
N ARG A 3 -36.56 -9.28 -50.94
CA ARG A 3 -35.52 -8.77 -50.03
C ARG A 3 -35.41 -7.25 -50.01
N GLU A 4 -35.80 -6.60 -51.11
CA GLU A 4 -35.71 -5.14 -51.27
C GLU A 4 -36.88 -4.45 -50.58
N SER A 5 -38.09 -5.03 -50.67
CA SER A 5 -39.26 -4.51 -49.96
C SER A 5 -39.15 -4.68 -48.44
N MET A 6 -38.57 -5.80 -47.99
CA MET A 6 -38.30 -6.04 -46.57
C MET A 6 -37.27 -5.03 -46.01
N ASN A 7 -36.17 -4.77 -46.72
CA ASN A 7 -35.19 -3.76 -46.32
C ASN A 7 -35.80 -2.35 -46.23
N LYS A 8 -36.71 -2.02 -47.14
CA LYS A 8 -37.35 -0.71 -47.17
C LYS A 8 -38.27 -0.50 -45.96
N ARG A 9 -39.06 -1.51 -45.61
CA ARG A 9 -39.88 -1.51 -44.39
C ARG A 9 -39.05 -1.44 -43.11
N LEU A 10 -37.97 -2.23 -43.01
CA LEU A 10 -37.09 -2.16 -41.85
C LEU A 10 -36.46 -0.78 -41.70
N ARG A 11 -36.10 -0.12 -42.82
CA ARG A 11 -35.55 1.23 -42.78
C ARG A 11 -36.57 2.25 -42.27
N GLU A 12 -37.82 2.19 -42.72
CA GLU A 12 -38.90 3.04 -42.23
C GLU A 12 -39.19 2.81 -40.74
N GLU A 13 -39.19 1.55 -40.29
CA GLU A 13 -39.38 1.20 -38.86
C GLU A 13 -38.19 1.60 -37.97
N LEU A 14 -36.97 1.63 -38.51
CA LEU A 14 -35.75 1.97 -37.78
C LEU A 14 -35.37 3.46 -37.88
N GLU A 15 -35.99 4.23 -38.78
CA GLU A 15 -35.70 5.66 -38.95
C GLU A 15 -36.09 6.49 -37.71
N GLU A 16 -37.11 6.02 -36.97
CA GLU A 16 -37.55 6.62 -35.70
C GLU A 16 -36.67 6.18 -34.51
N LEU A 17 -35.96 5.04 -34.63
CA LEU A 17 -35.06 4.51 -33.62
C LEU A 17 -33.66 5.10 -33.75
N ARG A 18 -33.48 6.28 -33.13
CA ARG A 18 -32.14 6.86 -32.98
C ARG A 18 -31.39 6.13 -31.87
N PHE A 19 -30.52 5.19 -32.22
CA PHE A 19 -29.63 4.52 -31.25
C PHE A 19 -28.65 5.53 -30.64
N GLY A 20 -28.97 6.04 -29.45
CA GLY A 20 -28.05 6.81 -28.61
C GLY A 20 -27.12 5.91 -27.81
N GLY A 21 -25.91 6.37 -27.50
CA GLY A 21 -24.97 5.64 -26.64
C GLY A 21 -24.06 4.64 -27.37
N GLN A 22 -23.91 4.76 -28.69
CA GLN A 22 -22.93 3.96 -29.45
C GLN A 22 -21.50 4.16 -28.91
N GLU A 23 -21.14 5.39 -28.52
CA GLU A 23 -19.89 5.67 -27.81
C GLU A 23 -19.74 4.88 -26.50
N ASP A 24 -20.82 4.75 -25.71
CA ASP A 24 -20.79 4.05 -24.42
C ASP A 24 -20.62 2.54 -24.58
N VAL A 25 -21.28 1.95 -25.58
CA VAL A 25 -21.11 0.52 -25.92
C VAL A 25 -19.71 0.25 -26.42
N VAL A 26 -19.16 1.14 -27.27
CA VAL A 26 -17.79 1.03 -27.78
C VAL A 26 -16.76 1.22 -26.67
N ARG A 27 -16.93 2.18 -25.75
CA ARG A 27 -16.04 2.32 -24.58
C ARG A 27 -16.05 1.08 -23.69
N ARG A 28 -17.20 0.42 -23.54
CA ARG A 28 -17.33 -0.78 -22.72
C ARG A 28 -16.68 -2.02 -23.33
N THR A 29 -16.68 -2.14 -24.67
CA THR A 29 -16.17 -3.33 -25.37
C THR A 29 -14.75 -3.17 -25.91
N HIS A 30 -14.28 -1.95 -26.17
CA HIS A 30 -12.92 -1.65 -26.63
C HIS A 30 -12.39 -0.38 -25.92
N PRO A 31 -11.85 -0.51 -24.69
CA PRO A 31 -11.25 0.63 -23.99
C PRO A 31 -10.03 1.13 -24.77
N ARG A 32 -10.12 2.36 -25.29
CA ARG A 32 -9.15 2.98 -26.20
C ARG A 32 -7.89 3.54 -25.54
N SER A 33 -7.88 3.70 -24.21
CA SER A 33 -6.78 4.35 -23.49
C SER A 33 -6.42 3.65 -22.17
N TRP A 34 -5.17 3.80 -21.74
CA TRP A 34 -4.71 3.28 -20.45
C TRP A 34 -5.40 3.97 -19.26
N SER A 35 -5.78 5.24 -19.42
CA SER A 35 -6.57 5.99 -18.43
C SER A 35 -8.01 5.47 -18.34
N ASP A 36 -8.65 5.09 -19.46
CA ASP A 36 -9.97 4.43 -19.43
C ASP A 36 -9.91 3.06 -18.76
N ARG A 37 -8.78 2.34 -18.86
CA ARG A 37 -8.57 1.07 -18.12
C ARG A 37 -8.45 1.31 -16.62
N LEU A 38 -7.72 2.35 -16.20
CA LEU A 38 -7.61 2.75 -14.80
C LEU A 38 -8.97 3.18 -14.23
N LEU A 39 -9.74 3.97 -14.97
CA LEU A 39 -11.10 4.34 -14.58
C LEU A 39 -12.04 3.13 -14.54
N ALA A 40 -11.90 2.18 -15.47
CA ALA A 40 -12.66 0.93 -15.43
C ALA A 40 -12.28 0.05 -14.23
N LEU A 41 -11.01 0.05 -13.81
CA LEU A 41 -10.55 -0.60 -12.58
C LEU A 41 -11.07 0.11 -11.33
N TRP A 42 -11.20 1.44 -11.37
CA TRP A 42 -11.77 2.24 -10.27
C TRP A 42 -13.30 2.06 -10.16
N ASN A 43 -13.99 1.93 -11.29
CA ASN A 43 -15.44 1.81 -11.36
C ASN A 43 -15.95 0.38 -11.09
N LYS A 44 -15.09 -0.65 -11.23
CA LYS A 44 -15.41 -2.02 -10.82
C LYS A 44 -14.87 -2.25 -9.42
N GLU A 45 -15.75 -2.16 -8.43
CA GLU A 45 -15.69 -2.95 -7.18
C GLU A 45 -14.27 -3.16 -6.64
N LEU A 46 -13.51 -2.06 -6.50
CA LEU A 46 -12.24 -2.14 -5.80
C LEU A 46 -12.58 -2.23 -4.31
N GLU A 47 -13.02 -3.42 -3.87
CA GLU A 47 -13.07 -3.83 -2.47
C GLU A 47 -11.64 -4.00 -2.00
N LEU A 48 -10.92 -2.87 -1.94
CA LEU A 48 -9.60 -2.82 -1.37
C LEU A 48 -9.77 -3.22 0.09
N PRO A 49 -9.19 -4.35 0.51
CA PRO A 49 -9.30 -4.77 1.89
C PRO A 49 -8.66 -3.66 2.75
N VAL A 50 -9.49 -2.91 3.47
CA VAL A 50 -9.09 -1.67 4.17
C VAL A 50 -8.04 -1.98 5.24
N VAL A 51 -8.15 -3.15 5.86
CA VAL A 51 -7.25 -3.61 6.92
C VAL A 51 -5.79 -3.74 6.45
N PRO A 52 -5.45 -4.57 5.44
CA PRO A 52 -4.07 -4.69 4.98
C PRO A 52 -3.52 -3.40 4.35
N LEU A 53 -4.36 -2.58 3.72
CA LEU A 53 -3.96 -1.27 3.17
C LEU A 53 -3.68 -0.23 4.25
N GLY A 54 -4.51 -0.18 5.28
CA GLY A 54 -4.27 0.67 6.44
C GLY A 54 -2.98 0.26 7.15
N LEU A 55 -2.76 -1.05 7.33
CA LEU A 55 -1.55 -1.56 7.98
C LEU A 55 -0.29 -1.20 7.19
N SER A 56 -0.29 -1.36 5.87
CA SER A 56 0.86 -1.01 5.03
C SER A 56 1.14 0.49 5.06
N PHE A 57 0.10 1.33 5.08
CA PHE A 57 0.23 2.77 5.21
C PHE A 57 0.83 3.19 6.56
N VAL A 58 0.37 2.59 7.67
CA VAL A 58 0.92 2.84 9.01
C VAL A 58 2.38 2.41 9.09
N ILE A 59 2.74 1.25 8.53
CA ILE A 59 4.13 0.78 8.48
C ILE A 59 5.00 1.76 7.69
N LEU A 60 4.54 2.22 6.52
CA LEU A 60 5.26 3.23 5.72
C LEU A 60 5.49 4.51 6.50
N LEU A 61 4.47 5.01 7.21
CA LEU A 61 4.60 6.21 8.04
C LEU A 61 5.58 5.99 9.20
N ALA A 62 5.54 4.83 9.85
CA ALA A 62 6.47 4.49 10.93
C ALA A 62 7.92 4.45 10.43
N VAL A 63 8.17 3.86 9.25
CA VAL A 63 9.50 3.84 8.62
C VAL A 63 9.96 5.25 8.26
N ALA A 64 9.08 6.07 7.66
CA ALA A 64 9.40 7.45 7.32
C ALA A 64 9.74 8.29 8.56
N ALA A 65 8.95 8.15 9.64
CA ALA A 65 9.21 8.81 10.92
C ALA A 65 10.56 8.35 11.52
N ALA A 66 10.83 7.04 11.53
CA ALA A 66 12.09 6.50 12.02
C ALA A 66 13.30 7.00 11.21
N SER A 67 13.16 7.16 9.90
CA SER A 67 14.23 7.75 9.07
C SER A 67 14.50 9.21 9.40
N GLN A 68 13.47 10.01 9.72
CA GLN A 68 13.65 11.41 10.11
C GLN A 68 14.33 11.54 11.47
N LEU A 69 13.99 10.67 12.43
CA LEU A 69 14.66 10.63 13.74
C LEU A 69 16.14 10.26 13.59
N ARG A 70 16.47 9.28 12.74
CA ARG A 70 17.87 8.89 12.47
C ARG A 70 18.68 9.99 11.80
N SER A 71 18.06 10.79 10.93
CA SER A 71 18.74 11.92 10.29
C SER A 71 18.96 13.12 11.22
N SER A 72 18.34 13.13 12.40
CA SER A 72 18.50 14.21 13.38
C SER A 72 19.61 13.95 14.40
N ASP A 73 20.31 12.82 14.32
CA ASP A 73 21.32 12.36 15.29
C ASP A 73 22.77 12.54 14.80
N ASP A 74 23.00 13.37 13.77
CA ASP A 74 24.34 13.67 13.25
C ASP A 74 25.05 14.75 14.10
N GLY A 75 24.93 14.63 15.42
CA GLY A 75 25.22 15.70 16.38
C GLY A 75 25.58 15.24 17.79
N SER A 76 26.17 14.07 17.98
CA SER A 76 27.03 13.83 19.16
C SER A 76 28.02 12.69 18.92
N GLU A 77 29.28 13.08 18.75
CA GLU A 77 30.48 12.44 19.27
C GLU A 77 30.46 10.91 19.49
N ALA A 78 31.25 10.22 18.65
CA ALA A 78 32.22 9.23 19.10
C ALA A 78 31.73 8.20 20.13
N ALA A 79 30.89 7.27 19.69
CA ALA A 79 30.99 5.90 20.17
C ALA A 79 30.79 4.96 18.99
N ASP A 80 31.90 4.54 18.40
CA ASP A 80 32.04 3.24 17.74
C ASP A 80 31.81 2.13 18.79
N ASN A 81 30.64 2.14 19.43
CA ASN A 81 30.16 1.12 20.35
C ASN A 81 29.36 0.16 19.50
N ARG A 82 30.07 -0.76 18.85
CA ARG A 82 29.52 -2.04 18.43
C ARG A 82 28.98 -2.72 19.68
N ARG A 83 27.74 -2.41 20.05
CA ARG A 83 27.06 -2.99 21.22
C ARG A 83 27.18 -4.51 21.11
N GLU A 84 27.79 -5.10 22.13
CA GLU A 84 28.03 -6.54 22.19
C GLU A 84 26.85 -7.21 22.88
N LEU A 85 26.38 -8.32 22.31
CA LEU A 85 25.40 -9.20 22.94
C LEU A 85 26.14 -10.24 23.78
N VAL A 86 25.64 -10.48 24.99
CA VAL A 86 26.16 -11.51 25.91
C VAL A 86 25.04 -12.48 26.26
N GLU A 87 25.38 -13.77 26.36
CA GLU A 87 24.45 -14.81 26.79
C GLU A 87 24.72 -15.18 28.25
N VAL A 88 23.71 -15.00 29.09
CA VAL A 88 23.79 -15.33 30.52
C VAL A 88 22.56 -16.14 30.90
N GLY A 89 22.77 -17.34 31.46
CA GLY A 89 21.68 -18.20 31.89
C GLY A 89 20.73 -18.63 30.77
N GLY A 90 21.23 -18.73 29.53
CA GLY A 90 20.43 -19.10 28.36
C GLY A 90 19.56 -17.97 27.80
N ASN A 91 19.74 -16.73 28.25
CA ASN A 91 19.06 -15.56 27.70
C ASN A 91 20.09 -14.53 27.22
N THR A 92 19.77 -13.83 26.12
CA THR A 92 20.67 -12.86 25.48
C THR A 92 20.36 -11.45 25.95
N TYR A 93 21.39 -10.74 26.42
CA TYR A 93 21.30 -9.36 26.89
C TYR A 93 22.30 -8.47 26.17
N TRP A 94 22.04 -7.17 26.17
CA TRP A 94 23.07 -6.19 25.85
C TRP A 94 24.06 -6.10 27.01
N LYS A 95 25.36 -6.16 26.70
CA LYS A 95 26.44 -6.22 27.70
C LYS A 95 26.39 -5.06 28.70
N ASP A 96 26.22 -3.85 28.20
CA ASP A 96 26.13 -2.61 28.96
C ASP A 96 24.93 -2.59 29.92
N ASP A 97 23.79 -3.14 29.48
CA ASP A 97 22.60 -3.26 30.31
C ASP A 97 22.77 -4.30 31.42
N TYR A 98 23.42 -5.43 31.10
CA TYR A 98 23.70 -6.49 32.07
C TYR A 98 24.68 -6.03 33.15
N GLU A 99 25.82 -5.44 32.76
CA GLU A 99 26.83 -4.92 33.69
C GLU A 99 26.24 -3.86 34.62
N ARG A 100 25.40 -2.96 34.08
CA ARG A 100 24.70 -1.94 34.88
C ARG A 100 23.75 -2.55 35.90
N ALA A 101 23.00 -3.59 35.51
CA ALA A 101 22.07 -4.26 36.41
C ALA A 101 22.80 -5.01 37.54
N VAL A 102 23.92 -5.69 37.23
CA VAL A 102 24.75 -6.38 38.22
C VAL A 102 25.35 -5.37 39.20
N ALA A 103 25.96 -4.29 38.71
CA ALA A 103 26.54 -3.25 39.56
C ALA A 103 25.51 -2.58 40.49
N ALA A 104 24.26 -2.45 40.03
CA ALA A 104 23.17 -1.92 40.87
C ALA A 104 22.78 -2.88 42.00
N ILE A 105 22.87 -4.19 41.79
CA ILE A 105 22.57 -5.21 42.81
C ILE A 105 23.72 -5.30 43.81
N GLU A 106 24.97 -5.32 43.34
CA GLU A 106 26.15 -5.36 44.22
C GLU A 106 26.21 -4.18 45.19
N ASN A 107 25.88 -2.96 44.71
CA ASN A 107 25.82 -1.79 45.58
C ASN A 107 24.69 -1.85 46.62
N LYS A 108 23.62 -2.60 46.34
CA LYS A 108 22.48 -2.76 47.24
C LYS A 108 22.74 -3.79 48.34
N ASP A 109 23.63 -4.75 48.09
CA ASP A 109 24.00 -5.81 49.05
C ASP A 109 25.14 -5.38 50.00
N GLN A 110 25.82 -4.26 49.71
CA GLN A 110 26.89 -3.68 50.53
C GLN A 110 26.45 -2.53 51.46
N GLY A 111 25.15 -2.27 51.61
CA GLY A 111 24.57 -1.25 52.49
C GLY A 111 23.64 -1.84 53.54
#